data_AF-A0A3M1JSR3-F1
#
_entry.id   AF-A0A3M1JSR3-F1
#
_cell.length_a   1.000
_cell.length_b   1.000
_cell.length_c   1.000
_cell.angle_alpha   90.00
_cell.angle_beta   90.00
_cell.angle_gamma   90.00
#
_symmetry.space_group_name_H-M   'P 1'
#
loop_
_entity.id
_entity.type
_entity.pdbx_description
1 polymer ?
#
loop_
_entity_poly.entity_id
_entity_poly.type
_entity_poly.pdbx_seq_one_letter_code
_entity_poly.pdbx_strand_id
1 'polypeptide(L)'
;MQQQSGRRAMVDLDISIERLSHIILLAREYDEGLPHEEDDESENHVGEAVDEELVDEHQYDLAYQELRGALDNLNRDSLASLVALVWIGRGTYDTEEFEDALAEAADLDPDRMADYLIGTPLLAEYIEEGMARLGIEFEEA
;
A
#
# COMPACT_ATOMS: atom_id res chain seq x y z
N MET A 1 35.09 -4.48 21.23
CA MET A 1 33.94 -3.58 21.02
C MET A 1 32.71 -4.47 21.01
N GLN A 2 31.90 -4.40 22.07
CA GLN A 2 30.72 -5.25 22.22
C GLN A 2 29.60 -4.65 21.36
N GLN A 3 29.32 -5.22 20.19
CA GLN A 3 28.06 -4.93 19.49
C GLN A 3 26.98 -5.81 20.11
N GLN A 4 26.49 -5.38 21.26
CA GLN A 4 25.42 -6.03 21.98
C GLN A 4 24.10 -5.57 21.37
N SER A 5 23.49 -6.47 20.59
CA SER A 5 22.06 -6.79 20.61
C SER A 5 21.13 -5.60 20.92
N GLY A 6 20.72 -4.88 19.88
CA GLY A 6 19.41 -4.24 19.86
C GLY A 6 18.42 -5.32 19.42
N ARG A 7 17.56 -5.76 20.32
CA ARG A 7 16.42 -6.63 19.99
C ARG A 7 15.52 -5.84 19.04
N ARG A 8 15.75 -5.95 17.71
CA ARG A 8 14.72 -5.59 16.72
C ARG A 8 13.49 -6.35 17.18
N ALA A 9 12.42 -5.65 17.54
CA ALA A 9 11.13 -6.29 17.70
C ALA A 9 10.90 -7.00 16.37
N MET A 10 11.07 -8.33 16.36
CA MET A 10 10.86 -9.14 15.18
C MET A 10 9.34 -9.17 15.02
N VAL A 11 8.80 -8.09 14.46
CA VAL A 11 7.43 -8.07 13.98
C VAL A 11 7.38 -9.09 12.86
N ASP A 12 6.61 -10.15 13.09
CA ASP A 12 6.40 -11.19 12.11
C ASP A 12 5.26 -10.75 11.20
N LEU A 13 5.62 -10.30 9.99
CA LEU A 13 4.64 -9.83 9.02
C LEU A 13 3.95 -10.99 8.27
N ASP A 14 4.41 -12.24 8.42
CA ASP A 14 4.04 -13.38 7.57
C ASP A 14 4.04 -13.07 6.05
N ILE A 15 4.82 -12.07 5.62
CA ILE A 15 4.95 -11.65 4.22
C ILE A 15 6.44 -11.53 3.89
N SER A 16 6.86 -12.18 2.80
CA SER A 16 8.23 -12.07 2.30
C SER A 16 8.47 -10.70 1.67
N ILE A 17 9.70 -10.17 1.82
CA ILE A 17 10.09 -8.87 1.23
C ILE A 17 9.80 -8.83 -0.27
N GLU A 18 10.11 -9.90 -1.01
CA GLU A 18 9.82 -9.99 -2.45
C GLU A 18 8.32 -9.76 -2.78
N ARG A 19 7.42 -10.23 -1.91
CA ARG A 19 5.97 -10.01 -2.07
C ARG A 19 5.58 -8.57 -1.74
N LEU A 20 6.18 -7.98 -0.71
CA LEU A 20 5.98 -6.56 -0.40
C LEU A 20 6.48 -5.68 -1.55
N SER A 21 7.68 -5.94 -2.07
CA SER A 21 8.23 -5.25 -3.25
C SER A 21 7.27 -5.31 -4.43
N HIS A 22 6.74 -6.50 -4.72
CA HIS A 22 5.80 -6.67 -5.82
C HIS A 22 4.51 -5.88 -5.61
N ILE A 23 3.95 -5.89 -4.40
CA ILE A 23 2.74 -5.12 -4.06
C ILE A 23 3.01 -3.62 -4.13
N ILE A 24 4.16 -3.14 -3.66
CA ILE A 24 4.57 -1.72 -3.75
C ILE A 24 4.61 -1.27 -5.21
N LEU A 25 5.22 -2.06 -6.10
CA LEU A 25 5.29 -1.75 -7.53
C LEU A 25 3.90 -1.66 -8.17
N LEU A 26 3.03 -2.63 -7.89
CA LEU A 26 1.65 -2.64 -8.40
C LEU A 26 0.82 -1.48 -7.82
N ALA A 27 1.03 -1.15 -6.55
CA ALA A 27 0.35 -0.04 -5.89
C ALA A 27 0.77 1.31 -6.49
N ARG A 28 2.07 1.50 -6.79
CA ARG A 28 2.56 2.71 -7.49
C ARG A 28 1.95 2.81 -8.89
N GLU A 29 2.00 1.72 -9.67
CA GLU A 29 1.42 1.71 -11.02
C GLU A 29 -0.08 2.03 -11.02
N TYR A 30 -0.83 1.46 -10.05
CA TYR A 30 -2.25 1.75 -9.89
C TYR A 30 -2.51 3.23 -9.51
N ASP A 31 -1.76 3.77 -8.55
CA ASP A 31 -1.88 5.16 -8.08
C ASP A 31 -1.46 6.19 -9.15
N GLU A 32 -0.40 5.90 -9.91
CA GLU A 32 0.01 6.69 -11.09
C GLU A 32 -1.02 6.63 -12.21
N GLY A 33 -1.69 5.49 -12.34
CA GLY A 33 -2.88 5.37 -13.14
C GLY A 33 -3.89 6.40 -12.70
N LEU A 34 -4.40 6.33 -11.46
CA LEU A 34 -5.57 7.08 -10.93
C LEU A 34 -5.66 8.52 -11.49
N PRO A 35 -6.81 8.92 -12.11
CA PRO A 35 -6.96 10.30 -12.55
C PRO A 35 -6.82 11.16 -11.29
N HIS A 36 -5.81 12.03 -11.28
CA HIS A 36 -5.66 12.97 -10.19
C HIS A 36 -6.93 13.81 -10.15
N GLU A 37 -7.68 13.73 -9.05
CA GLU A 37 -8.80 14.63 -8.79
C GLU A 37 -8.18 16.03 -8.59
N GLU A 38 -7.90 16.73 -9.69
CA GLU A 38 -7.54 18.13 -9.66
C GLU A 38 -8.76 18.89 -9.11
N ASP A 39 -8.65 19.29 -7.84
CA ASP A 39 -9.57 20.20 -7.18
C ASP A 39 -9.45 21.58 -7.88
N ASP A 40 -10.11 21.75 -9.02
CA ASP A 40 -10.27 23.04 -9.69
C ASP A 40 -11.76 23.37 -9.81
N GLU A 41 -12.31 23.94 -8.74
CA GLU A 41 -13.38 24.92 -8.89
C GLU A 41 -12.82 26.12 -9.69
N SER A 42 -13.17 26.26 -10.98
CA SER A 42 -13.79 27.48 -11.55
C SER A 42 -13.42 27.83 -13.02
N GLU A 43 -14.42 27.71 -13.89
CA GLU A 43 -14.78 28.64 -15.01
C GLU A 43 -13.97 28.63 -16.35
N ASN A 44 -14.56 27.97 -17.35
CA ASN A 44 -14.78 28.43 -18.73
C ASN A 44 -13.57 28.89 -19.60
N HIS A 45 -13.10 28.03 -20.51
CA HIS A 45 -12.74 28.49 -21.86
C HIS A 45 -13.15 27.49 -22.94
N VAL A 46 -13.76 28.04 -23.97
CA VAL A 46 -14.27 27.35 -25.14
C VAL A 46 -13.11 27.07 -26.09
N GLY A 47 -12.96 25.80 -26.47
CA GLY A 47 -12.40 25.40 -27.76
C GLY A 47 -10.89 25.21 -27.81
N GLU A 48 -10.46 23.96 -27.76
CA GLU A 48 -9.68 23.31 -28.81
C GLU A 48 -9.81 21.80 -28.57
N ALA A 49 -9.92 21.00 -29.63
CA ALA A 49 -10.06 19.55 -29.48
C ALA A 49 -8.76 18.99 -28.89
N VAL A 50 -8.80 18.64 -27.60
CA VAL A 50 -7.76 17.86 -26.95
C VAL A 50 -7.83 16.45 -27.55
N ASP A 51 -6.92 16.17 -28.48
CA ASP A 51 -6.42 14.81 -28.67
C ASP A 51 -5.29 14.66 -27.63
N GLU A 52 -5.69 14.73 -26.36
CA GLU A 52 -4.83 14.46 -25.21
C GLU A 52 -5.38 13.19 -24.58
N GLU A 53 -4.76 12.10 -25.04
CA GLU A 53 -4.44 10.94 -24.24
C GLU A 53 -5.66 10.22 -23.66
N LEU A 54 -6.09 9.18 -24.39
CA LEU A 54 -6.68 8.00 -23.77
C LEU A 54 -5.65 7.41 -22.79
N VAL A 55 -5.39 8.08 -21.66
CA VAL A 55 -4.84 7.44 -20.46
C VAL A 55 -5.90 6.39 -20.13
N ASP A 56 -5.51 5.18 -20.48
CA ASP A 56 -6.40 4.15 -20.97
C ASP A 56 -7.21 3.65 -19.78
N GLU A 57 -8.52 3.88 -19.74
CA GLU A 57 -9.44 3.32 -18.75
C GLU A 57 -9.17 1.82 -18.49
N HIS A 58 -8.65 1.08 -19.49
CA HIS A 58 -8.26 -0.32 -19.35
C HIS A 58 -6.91 -0.54 -18.63
N GLN A 59 -5.99 0.44 -18.61
CA GLN A 59 -4.76 0.38 -17.79
C GLN A 59 -5.10 0.43 -16.30
N TYR A 60 -6.07 1.24 -15.90
CA TYR A 60 -6.60 1.23 -14.53
C TYR A 60 -7.21 -0.12 -14.17
N ASP A 61 -8.02 -0.68 -15.07
CA ASP A 61 -8.59 -2.01 -14.87
C ASP A 61 -7.50 -3.09 -14.78
N LEU A 62 -6.42 -2.98 -15.55
CA LEU A 62 -5.31 -3.94 -15.52
C LEU A 62 -4.49 -3.81 -14.23
N ALA A 63 -4.04 -2.61 -13.89
CA ALA A 63 -3.26 -2.37 -12.66
C ALA A 63 -4.08 -2.73 -11.41
N TYR A 64 -5.38 -2.40 -11.40
CA TYR A 64 -6.32 -2.82 -10.37
C TYR A 64 -6.41 -4.35 -10.27
N GLN A 65 -6.58 -5.05 -11.41
CA GLN A 65 -6.69 -6.52 -11.43
C GLN A 65 -5.43 -7.19 -10.92
N GLU A 66 -4.25 -6.72 -11.34
CA GLU A 66 -2.97 -7.26 -10.88
C GLU A 66 -2.76 -7.00 -9.39
N LEU A 67 -3.02 -5.77 -8.90
CA LEU A 67 -2.94 -5.45 -7.47
C LEU A 67 -3.93 -6.28 -6.64
N ARG A 68 -5.20 -6.37 -7.08
CA ARG A 68 -6.22 -7.20 -6.42
C ARG A 68 -5.81 -8.66 -6.40
N GLY A 69 -5.28 -9.19 -7.50
CA GLY A 69 -4.79 -10.55 -7.60
C GLY A 69 -3.60 -10.82 -6.68
N ALA A 70 -2.67 -9.88 -6.55
CA ALA A 70 -1.54 -9.97 -5.62
C ALA A 70 -2.02 -10.02 -4.15
N LEU A 71 -3.03 -9.23 -3.81
CA LEU A 71 -3.65 -9.21 -2.48
C LEU A 71 -4.47 -10.47 -2.19
N ASP A 72 -5.26 -10.96 -3.15
CA ASP A 72 -6.03 -12.22 -3.01
C ASP A 72 -5.14 -13.45 -2.85
N ASN A 73 -3.90 -13.38 -3.34
CA ASN A 73 -2.92 -14.45 -3.16
C ASN A 73 -2.27 -14.44 -1.76
N LEU A 74 -2.55 -13.43 -0.92
CA LEU A 74 -2.14 -13.43 0.49
C LEU A 74 -3.14 -14.24 1.32
N ASN A 75 -2.63 -14.90 2.37
CA ASN A 75 -3.52 -15.50 3.37
C ASN A 75 -4.10 -14.39 4.28
N ARG A 76 -5.13 -14.71 5.06
CA ARG A 76 -5.80 -13.73 5.94
C ARG A 76 -4.85 -13.04 6.92
N ASP A 77 -3.93 -13.80 7.50
CA ASP A 77 -2.99 -13.28 8.49
C ASP A 77 -1.95 -12.36 7.83
N SER A 78 -1.40 -12.76 6.68
CA SER A 78 -0.55 -11.89 5.85
C SER A 78 -1.28 -10.59 5.47
N LEU A 79 -2.53 -10.68 5.03
CA LEU A 79 -3.30 -9.51 4.60
C LEU A 79 -3.56 -8.56 5.78
N ALA A 80 -3.89 -9.09 6.96
CA ALA A 80 -4.02 -8.31 8.19
C ALA A 80 -2.69 -7.64 8.58
N SER A 81 -1.57 -8.34 8.47
CA SER A 81 -0.23 -7.78 8.69
C SER A 81 0.09 -6.63 7.72
N LEU A 82 -0.35 -6.72 6.46
CA LEU A 82 -0.18 -5.64 5.49
C LEU A 82 -1.02 -4.41 5.85
N VAL A 83 -2.27 -4.59 6.28
CA VAL A 83 -3.12 -3.49 6.77
C VAL A 83 -2.49 -2.82 7.99
N ALA A 84 -2.04 -3.61 8.97
CA ALA A 84 -1.35 -3.11 10.15
C ALA A 84 -0.08 -2.32 9.76
N LEU A 85 0.72 -2.84 8.82
CA LEU A 85 1.91 -2.16 8.31
C LEU A 85 1.59 -0.80 7.68
N VAL A 86 0.53 -0.73 6.88
CA VAL A 86 0.04 0.54 6.28
C VAL A 86 -0.38 1.52 7.36
N TRP A 87 -1.04 1.07 8.43
CA TRP A 87 -1.40 1.91 9.55
C TRP A 87 -0.19 2.45 10.33
N ILE A 88 0.88 1.66 10.46
CA ILE A 88 2.16 2.14 11.01
C ILE A 88 2.77 3.22 10.10
N GLY A 89 2.81 2.98 8.78
CA GLY A 89 3.36 3.94 7.81
C GLY A 89 2.60 5.25 7.80
N ARG A 90 1.27 5.19 7.88
CA ARG A 90 0.38 6.35 7.99
C ARG A 90 0.51 7.08 9.34
N GLY A 91 1.04 6.42 10.37
CA GLY A 91 1.10 6.94 11.73
C GLY A 91 -0.24 6.90 12.47
N THR A 92 -1.14 5.99 12.07
CA THR A 92 -2.36 5.67 12.85
C THR A 92 -1.98 4.95 14.15
N TYR A 93 -0.96 4.08 14.07
CA TYR A 93 -0.39 3.33 15.19
C TYR A 93 1.12 3.56 15.24
N ASP A 94 1.71 3.50 16.43
CA ASP A 94 3.16 3.44 16.61
C ASP A 94 3.70 2.01 16.44
N THR A 95 5.00 1.87 16.18
CA THR A 95 5.64 0.55 16.00
C THR A 95 5.52 -0.36 17.22
N GLU A 96 5.37 0.24 18.41
CA GLU A 96 5.13 -0.46 19.67
C GLU A 96 3.70 -1.03 19.78
N GLU A 97 2.76 -0.49 18.99
CA GLU A 97 1.34 -0.86 18.96
C GLU A 97 1.01 -1.78 17.77
N PHE A 98 2.02 -2.35 17.11
CA PHE A 98 1.81 -3.21 15.94
C PHE A 98 0.88 -4.40 16.22
N GLU A 99 1.00 -5.04 17.39
CA GLU A 99 0.13 -6.17 17.75
C GLU A 99 -1.34 -5.75 17.91
N ASP A 100 -1.61 -4.54 18.40
CA ASP A 100 -2.96 -3.98 18.52
C ASP A 100 -3.52 -3.65 17.12
N ALA A 101 -2.71 -3.04 16.26
CA ALA A 101 -3.06 -2.79 14.87
C ALA A 101 -3.34 -4.09 14.09
N LEU A 102 -2.54 -5.13 14.30
CA LEU A 102 -2.76 -6.44 13.70
C LEU A 102 -4.06 -7.08 14.19
N ALA A 103 -4.36 -6.98 15.49
CA ALA A 103 -5.61 -7.50 16.05
C ALA A 103 -6.83 -6.81 15.43
N GLU A 104 -6.81 -5.48 15.32
CA GLU A 104 -7.89 -4.73 14.68
C GLU A 104 -8.04 -5.08 13.18
N ALA A 105 -6.93 -5.19 12.46
CA ALA A 105 -6.95 -5.60 11.06
C ALA A 105 -7.49 -7.04 10.91
N ALA A 106 -7.12 -7.94 11.81
CA ALA A 106 -7.56 -9.34 11.82
C ALA A 106 -9.04 -9.52 12.22
N ASP A 107 -9.74 -8.49 12.69
CA ASP A 107 -11.20 -8.52 12.89
C ASP A 107 -11.97 -8.23 11.59
N LEU A 108 -11.30 -7.72 10.54
CA LEU A 108 -11.93 -7.45 9.24
C LEU A 108 -12.12 -8.72 8.40
N ASP A 109 -13.04 -8.65 7.44
CA ASP A 109 -13.15 -9.66 6.38
C ASP A 109 -12.00 -9.50 5.37
N PRO A 110 -11.42 -10.59 4.83
CA PRO A 110 -10.32 -10.50 3.86
C PRO A 110 -10.64 -9.63 2.64
N ASP A 111 -11.85 -9.74 2.09
CA ASP A 111 -12.28 -8.89 0.97
C ASP A 111 -12.25 -7.40 1.35
N ARG A 112 -12.72 -7.06 2.56
CA ARG A 112 -12.69 -5.68 3.06
C ARG A 112 -11.28 -5.16 3.29
N MET A 113 -10.37 -6.01 3.75
CA MET A 113 -8.95 -5.63 3.90
C MET A 113 -8.34 -5.30 2.53
N ALA A 114 -8.60 -6.14 1.52
CA ALA A 114 -8.08 -5.91 0.18
C ALA A 114 -8.68 -4.67 -0.48
N ASP A 115 -10.00 -4.48 -0.39
CA ASP A 115 -10.67 -3.27 -0.88
C ASP A 115 -10.16 -2.02 -0.16
N TYR A 116 -9.92 -2.10 1.15
CA TYR A 116 -9.33 -1.02 1.92
C TYR A 116 -7.92 -0.67 1.43
N LEU A 117 -7.06 -1.66 1.21
CA LEU A 117 -5.70 -1.44 0.72
C LEU A 117 -5.73 -0.79 -0.67
N ILE A 118 -6.51 -1.32 -1.62
CA ILE A 118 -6.59 -0.76 -2.98
C ILE A 118 -7.17 0.66 -2.97
N GLY A 119 -8.15 0.93 -2.11
CA GLY A 119 -8.72 2.27 -1.93
C GLY A 119 -7.85 3.22 -1.11
N THR A 120 -6.67 2.79 -0.63
CA THR A 120 -5.76 3.65 0.13
C THR A 120 -4.87 4.42 -0.85
N PRO A 121 -5.01 5.76 -0.97
CA PRO A 121 -4.11 6.56 -1.78
C PRO A 121 -2.70 6.50 -1.23
N LEU A 122 -1.68 6.60 -2.07
CA LEU A 122 -0.27 6.50 -1.66
C LEU A 122 0.05 5.19 -0.92
N LEU A 123 -0.67 4.10 -1.23
CA LEU A 123 -0.51 2.80 -0.59
C LEU A 123 0.97 2.36 -0.54
N ALA A 124 1.67 2.52 -1.68
CA ALA A 124 3.09 2.19 -1.80
C ALA A 124 3.94 2.91 -0.75
N GLU A 125 3.77 4.23 -0.62
CA GLU A 125 4.54 5.04 0.33
C GLU A 125 4.26 4.61 1.78
N TYR A 126 3.01 4.29 2.12
CA TYR A 126 2.69 3.82 3.46
C TYR A 126 3.27 2.44 3.77
N ILE A 127 3.34 1.53 2.80
CA ILE A 127 4.01 0.24 3.00
C ILE A 127 5.50 0.46 3.27
N GLU A 128 6.17 1.28 2.45
CA GLU A 128 7.60 1.56 2.58
C GLU A 128 7.95 2.26 3.90
N GLU A 129 7.17 3.27 4.27
CA GLU A 129 7.33 3.97 5.54
C GLU A 129 7.07 3.04 6.72
N GLY A 130 6.06 2.17 6.63
CA GLY A 130 5.80 1.13 7.64
C GLY A 130 6.98 0.18 7.80
N MET A 131 7.56 -0.29 6.69
CA MET A 131 8.75 -1.14 6.69
C MET A 131 9.94 -0.43 7.32
N ALA A 132 10.21 0.82 6.93
CA ALA A 132 11.31 1.62 7.45
C ALA A 132 11.18 1.83 8.96
N ARG A 133 9.97 2.12 9.46
CA ARG A 133 9.69 2.28 10.89
C ARG A 133 9.88 1.01 11.70
N LEU A 134 9.48 -0.14 11.15
CA LEU A 134 9.76 -1.46 11.74
C LEU A 134 11.24 -1.89 11.58
N GLY A 135 12.05 -1.05 10.95
CA GLY A 135 13.46 -1.27 10.69
C GLY A 135 13.71 -2.34 9.63
N ILE A 136 12.71 -2.71 8.83
CA ILE A 136 12.82 -3.68 7.73
C ILE A 136 13.50 -2.99 6.55
N GLU A 137 14.64 -3.54 6.13
CA GLU A 137 15.41 -2.96 5.04
C GLU A 137 14.84 -3.40 3.70
N PHE A 138 14.51 -2.42 2.87
CA PHE A 138 14.05 -2.58 1.50
C PHE A 138 15.16 -2.03 0.58
N GLU A 139 15.71 -2.87 -0.29
CA GLU A 139 16.63 -2.43 -1.33
C GLU A 139 15.80 -2.26 -2.60
N GLU A 140 15.55 -1.00 -3.00
CA GLU A 140 14.97 -0.69 -4.30
C GLU A 140 15.93 -1.23 -5.38
N ALA A 141 15.50 -2.26 -6.11
CA ALA A 141 16.30 -2.95 -7.12
C ALA A 141 16.32 -2.21 -8.47
#